data_AF-A0A2E3IK69-F1
#
_entry.id   AF-A0A2E3IK69-F1
#
_cell.length_a   1.000
_cell.length_b   1.000
_cell.length_c   1.000
_cell.angle_alpha   90.00
_cell.angle_beta   90.00
_cell.angle_gamma   90.00
#
_symmetry.space_group_name_H-M   'P 1'
#
loop_
_entity.id
_entity.type
_entity.pdbx_description
1 polymer ?
#
loop_
_entity_poly.entity_id
_entity_poly.type
_entity_poly.pdbx_seq_one_letter_code
_entity_poly.pdbx_strand_id
1 'polypeptide(L)'
;MDSERRSRSISGWIPAEHPKIALAAVMLLLLLFGAYLSTRYDPPPVVGIEGPSDVFSGERAFERLKAILPQAAPHPLGSPANERVRSRILQEFKDLGLDPIQNDHWVSRRSPTEGTSLSLARNLL
;
A
#
# COMPACT_ATOMS: atom_id res chain seq x y z
N MET A 1 -7.96 -17.23 -72.45
CA MET A 1 -9.26 -17.13 -71.77
C MET A 1 -9.39 -18.32 -70.83
N ASP A 2 -9.64 -18.24 -69.53
CA ASP A 2 -9.80 -17.11 -68.62
C ASP A 2 -9.48 -17.59 -67.21
N SER A 3 -8.78 -16.74 -66.47
CA SER A 3 -8.37 -16.94 -65.09
C SER A 3 -9.49 -16.58 -64.12
N GLU A 4 -10.30 -17.54 -63.68
CA GLU A 4 -11.24 -17.33 -62.58
C GLU A 4 -10.51 -17.37 -61.23
N ARG A 5 -9.86 -16.26 -60.88
CA ARG A 5 -9.39 -15.97 -59.54
C ARG A 5 -10.62 -15.67 -58.66
N ARG A 6 -11.24 -16.74 -58.14
CA ARG A 6 -12.40 -16.68 -57.24
C ARG A 6 -11.99 -15.91 -55.96
N SER A 7 -12.31 -14.62 -55.93
CA SER A 7 -12.08 -13.74 -54.78
C SER A 7 -12.93 -14.26 -53.63
N ARG A 8 -12.29 -14.94 -52.67
CA ARG A 8 -12.90 -15.13 -51.35
C ARG A 8 -12.94 -13.74 -50.72
N SER A 9 -14.11 -13.11 -50.85
CA SER A 9 -14.54 -12.02 -49.97
C SER A 9 -14.35 -12.50 -48.54
N ILE A 10 -13.22 -12.15 -47.93
CA ILE A 10 -13.11 -12.13 -46.49
C ILE A 10 -14.03 -10.98 -46.11
N SER A 11 -15.30 -11.30 -45.85
CA SER A 11 -16.27 -10.36 -45.28
C SER A 11 -15.64 -9.88 -43.98
N GLY A 12 -15.01 -8.72 -44.07
CA GLY A 12 -14.44 -8.03 -42.93
C GLY A 12 -15.62 -7.76 -42.03
N TRP A 13 -15.68 -8.48 -40.92
CA TRP A 13 -16.59 -8.14 -39.84
C TRP A 13 -16.07 -6.83 -39.25
N ILE A 14 -16.46 -5.71 -39.86
CA ILE A 14 -16.14 -4.38 -39.35
C ILE A 14 -17.17 -4.13 -38.24
N PRO A 15 -16.77 -3.97 -36.97
CA PRO A 15 -17.71 -3.72 -35.86
C PRO A 15 -18.47 -2.37 -35.97
N ALA A 16 -18.31 -1.63 -37.07
CA ALA A 16 -18.94 -0.34 -37.33
C ALA A 16 -20.44 -0.43 -37.66
N GLU A 17 -20.94 -1.59 -38.09
CA GLU A 17 -22.33 -1.71 -38.57
C GLU A 17 -23.36 -1.68 -37.40
N HIS A 18 -22.96 -2.10 -36.18
CA HIS A 18 -23.86 -2.24 -35.03
C HIS A 18 -23.21 -1.82 -33.70
N PRO A 19 -23.02 -0.51 -33.45
CA PRO A 19 -22.29 0.00 -32.28
C PRO A 19 -22.91 -0.41 -30.94
N LYS A 20 -24.23 -0.65 -30.90
CA LYS A 20 -24.95 -1.12 -29.70
C LYS A 20 -24.56 -2.55 -29.31
N ILE A 21 -24.36 -3.43 -30.30
CA ILE A 21 -23.97 -4.83 -30.05
C ILE A 21 -22.52 -4.90 -29.60
N ALA A 22 -21.62 -4.14 -30.25
CA ALA A 22 -20.24 -4.02 -29.83
C ALA A 22 -20.14 -3.46 -28.38
N LEU A 23 -20.91 -2.42 -28.07
CA LEU A 23 -20.97 -1.87 -26.72
C LEU A 23 -21.50 -2.89 -25.71
N ALA A 24 -22.58 -3.62 -26.03
CA ALA A 24 -23.12 -4.65 -25.16
C ALA A 24 -22.14 -5.81 -24.93
N ALA A 25 -21.40 -6.23 -25.96
CA ALA A 25 -20.37 -7.25 -25.85
C ALA A 25 -19.20 -6.80 -24.97
N VAL A 26 -18.74 -5.55 -25.12
CA VAL A 26 -17.69 -4.97 -24.26
C VAL A 26 -18.19 -4.86 -22.81
N MET A 27 -19.41 -4.37 -22.59
CA MET A 27 -20.02 -4.30 -21.27
C MET A 27 -20.12 -5.68 -20.61
N LEU A 28 -20.54 -6.69 -21.37
CA LEU A 28 -20.61 -8.07 -20.89
C LEU A 28 -19.22 -8.61 -20.53
N LEU A 29 -18.21 -8.36 -21.39
CA LEU A 29 -16.83 -8.75 -21.12
C LEU A 29 -16.31 -8.10 -19.82
N LEU A 30 -16.56 -6.81 -19.62
CA LEU A 30 -16.17 -6.08 -18.41
C LEU A 30 -16.87 -6.63 -17.16
N LEU A 31 -18.16 -6.95 -17.25
CA LEU A 31 -18.90 -7.56 -16.14
C LEU A 31 -18.37 -8.94 -15.77
N LEU A 32 -18.13 -9.80 -16.77
CA LEU A 32 -17.56 -11.13 -16.55
C LEU A 32 -16.16 -11.05 -15.98
N PHE A 33 -15.34 -10.13 -16.48
CA PHE A 33 -13.99 -9.91 -15.98
C PHE A 33 -14.01 -9.37 -14.54
N GLY A 34 -14.90 -8.42 -14.23
CA GLY A 34 -15.10 -7.91 -12.86
C GLY A 34 -15.56 -9.00 -11.88
N ALA A 35 -16.51 -9.84 -12.29
CA ALA A 35 -16.96 -10.98 -11.49
C ALA A 35 -15.82 -11.99 -11.25
N TYR A 36 -15.02 -12.28 -12.28
CA TYR A 36 -13.85 -13.15 -12.15
C TYR A 36 -12.84 -12.57 -11.16
N LEU A 37 -12.49 -11.29 -11.27
CA LEU A 37 -11.57 -10.63 -10.34
C LEU A 37 -12.09 -10.65 -8.90
N SER A 38 -13.40 -10.45 -8.68
CA SER A 38 -14.01 -10.51 -7.34
C SER A 38 -13.73 -11.84 -6.62
N THR A 39 -13.70 -12.96 -7.35
CA THR A 39 -13.39 -14.29 -6.76
C THR A 39 -11.89 -14.50 -6.46
N ARG A 40 -11.01 -13.63 -6.96
CA ARG A 40 -9.56 -13.76 -6.84
C ARG A 40 -8.95 -12.78 -5.84
N TYR A 41 -9.65 -11.69 -5.52
CA TYR A 41 -9.17 -10.62 -4.64
C TYR A 41 -9.90 -10.61 -3.29
N ASP A 42 -10.11 -11.78 -2.69
CA ASP A 42 -10.61 -11.86 -1.31
C ASP A 42 -9.42 -11.65 -0.36
N PRO A 43 -9.37 -10.56 0.41
CA PRO A 43 -8.32 -10.37 1.40
C PRO A 43 -8.41 -11.46 2.47
N PRO A 44 -7.28 -11.89 3.05
CA PRO A 44 -7.31 -12.80 4.18
C PRO A 44 -8.17 -12.21 5.32
N PRO A 45 -8.91 -13.05 6.06
CA PRO A 45 -9.80 -12.59 7.11
C PRO A 45 -9.01 -11.83 8.18
N VAL A 46 -9.57 -10.71 8.64
CA VAL A 46 -8.92 -9.86 9.64
C VAL A 46 -8.87 -10.59 10.99
N VAL A 47 -7.69 -10.68 11.58
CA VAL A 47 -7.49 -11.23 12.93
C VAL A 47 -7.78 -10.13 13.95
N GLY A 48 -8.93 -10.23 14.64
CA GLY A 48 -9.33 -9.29 15.69
C GLY A 48 -8.54 -9.45 17.00
N ILE A 49 -8.92 -8.67 18.01
CA ILE A 49 -8.22 -8.62 19.31
C ILE A 49 -8.11 -9.99 20.00
N GLU A 50 -9.18 -10.79 19.96
CA GLU A 50 -9.30 -12.14 20.54
C GLU A 50 -8.73 -13.25 19.63
N GLY A 51 -8.11 -12.89 18.49
CA GLY A 51 -7.49 -13.87 17.61
C GLY A 51 -6.27 -14.55 18.23
N PRO A 52 -5.78 -15.66 17.67
CA PRO A 52 -4.61 -16.39 18.18
C PRO A 52 -3.43 -15.48 18.51
N SER A 53 -2.76 -15.72 19.64
CA SER A 53 -1.71 -14.83 20.16
C SER A 53 -0.40 -14.91 19.39
N ASP A 54 -0.17 -16.02 18.70
CA ASP A 54 1.01 -16.32 17.88
C ASP A 54 0.90 -15.76 16.44
N VAL A 55 -0.26 -15.23 16.07
CA VAL A 55 -0.51 -14.62 14.77
C VAL A 55 -0.57 -13.09 14.92
N PHE A 56 -0.12 -12.38 13.88
CA PHE A 56 -0.25 -10.93 13.84
C PHE A 56 -1.73 -10.49 13.80
N SER A 57 -2.11 -9.54 14.66
CA SER A 57 -3.42 -8.88 14.65
C SER A 57 -3.22 -7.38 14.49
N GLY A 58 -3.82 -6.82 13.43
CA GLY A 58 -3.79 -5.37 13.18
C GLY A 58 -4.51 -4.58 14.27
N GLU A 59 -5.59 -5.13 14.84
CA GLU A 59 -6.34 -4.49 15.93
C GLU A 59 -5.49 -4.40 17.22
N ARG A 60 -4.83 -5.49 17.62
CA ARG A 60 -3.87 -5.44 18.74
C ARG A 60 -2.71 -4.48 18.50
N ALA A 61 -2.18 -4.48 17.28
CA ALA A 61 -1.11 -3.57 16.90
C ALA A 61 -1.57 -2.10 16.99
N PHE A 62 -2.80 -1.81 16.59
CA PHE A 62 -3.37 -0.47 16.64
C PHE A 62 -3.62 0.03 18.07
N GLU A 63 -4.09 -0.84 18.98
CA GLU A 63 -4.21 -0.48 20.39
C GLU A 63 -2.86 -0.12 21.01
N ARG A 64 -1.80 -0.89 20.72
CA ARG A 64 -0.43 -0.54 21.13
C ARG A 64 0.05 0.77 20.49
N LEU A 65 -0.28 0.99 19.22
CA LEU A 65 0.08 2.23 18.53
C LEU A 65 -0.54 3.47 19.18
N LYS A 66 -1.78 3.40 19.70
CA LYS A 66 -2.40 4.52 20.43
C LYS A 66 -1.63 4.90 21.69
N ALA A 67 -1.02 3.94 22.38
CA ALA A 67 -0.18 4.21 23.55
C ALA A 67 1.13 4.91 23.16
N ILE A 68 1.76 4.49 22.06
CA ILE A 68 3.00 5.08 21.54
C ILE A 68 2.73 6.49 20.97
N LEU A 69 1.65 6.64 20.19
CA LEU A 69 1.21 7.84 19.47
C LEU A 69 -0.17 8.33 19.96
N PRO A 70 -0.30 8.82 21.19
CA PRO A 70 -1.57 9.32 21.74
C PRO A 70 -2.05 10.59 21.04
N GLN A 71 -1.12 11.33 20.42
CA GLN A 71 -1.39 12.49 19.57
C GLN A 71 -0.74 12.16 18.23
N ALA A 72 -1.55 11.98 17.18
CA ALA A 72 -1.07 11.72 15.82
C ALA A 72 -0.47 12.98 15.16
N ALA A 73 0.37 13.69 15.91
CA ALA A 73 1.04 14.91 15.48
C ALA A 73 2.33 14.57 14.72
N PRO A 74 2.73 15.41 13.74
CA PRO A 74 4.03 15.27 13.10
C PRO A 74 5.16 15.23 14.13
N HIS A 75 6.10 14.31 13.94
CA HIS A 75 7.29 14.15 14.77
C HIS A 75 8.56 14.23 13.92
N PRO A 76 8.90 15.42 13.36
CA PRO A 76 10.09 15.62 12.55
C PRO A 76 11.37 15.24 13.30
N LEU A 77 12.38 14.81 12.56
CA LEU A 77 13.68 14.45 13.11
C LEU A 77 14.28 15.60 13.94
N GLY A 78 14.87 15.29 15.10
CA GLY A 78 15.44 16.27 16.03
C GLY A 78 14.41 17.11 16.82
N SER A 79 13.10 16.93 16.59
CA SER A 79 12.08 17.64 17.36
C SER A 79 11.82 16.99 18.73
N PRO A 80 11.35 17.75 19.74
CA PRO A 80 10.91 17.17 21.01
C PRO A 80 9.78 16.14 20.86
N ALA A 81 8.95 16.24 19.81
CA ALA A 81 7.91 15.26 19.53
C ALA A 81 8.51 13.91 19.13
N ASN A 82 9.51 13.90 18.24
CA ASN A 82 10.22 12.69 17.84
C ASN A 82 10.93 12.01 19.02
N GLU A 83 11.58 12.79 19.89
CA GLU A 83 12.25 12.27 21.08
C GLU A 83 11.29 11.56 22.05
N ARG A 84 10.08 12.08 22.24
CA ARG A 84 9.05 11.45 23.08
C ARG A 84 8.56 10.13 22.47
N VAL A 85 8.31 10.10 21.16
CA VAL A 85 7.88 8.88 20.46
C VAL A 85 8.96 7.80 20.57
N ARG A 86 10.20 8.17 20.31
CA ARG A 86 11.36 7.26 20.42
C ARG A 86 11.51 6.69 21.83
N SER A 87 11.36 7.52 22.85
CA SER A 87 11.45 7.10 24.26
C SER A 87 10.37 6.07 24.61
N ARG A 88 9.15 6.24 24.09
CA ARG A 88 8.06 5.26 24.27
C ARG A 88 8.35 3.95 23.55
N ILE A 89 8.81 3.99 22.30
CA ILE A 89 9.20 2.77 21.56
C ILE A 89 10.31 2.01 22.31
N LEU A 90 11.31 2.72 22.84
CA LEU A 90 12.38 2.10 23.62
C LEU A 90 11.86 1.45 24.91
N GLN A 91 10.87 2.06 25.58
CA GLN A 91 10.22 1.46 26.74
C GLN A 91 9.44 0.19 26.34
N GLU A 92 8.65 0.24 25.27
CA GLU A 92 7.87 -0.90 24.77
C GLU A 92 8.77 -2.10 24.43
N PHE A 93 9.94 -1.86 23.82
CA PHE A 93 10.91 -2.93 23.56
C PHE A 93 11.50 -3.52 24.84
N LYS A 94 11.82 -2.69 25.84
CA LYS A 94 12.30 -3.17 27.14
C LYS A 94 11.25 -3.98 27.89
N ASP A 95 9.99 -3.57 27.83
CA ASP A 95 8.88 -4.29 28.46
C ASP A 95 8.65 -5.66 27.81
N LEU A 96 9.03 -5.83 26.54
CA LEU A 96 9.08 -7.12 25.84
C LEU A 96 10.33 -7.95 26.17
N GLY A 97 11.25 -7.43 27.00
CA GLY A 97 12.51 -8.09 27.36
C GLY A 97 13.61 -7.97 26.30
N LEU A 98 13.49 -7.02 25.36
CA LEU A 98 14.51 -6.73 24.37
C LEU A 98 15.54 -5.72 24.91
N ASP A 99 16.75 -5.73 24.34
CA ASP A 99 17.82 -4.78 24.64
C ASP A 99 18.14 -3.91 23.42
N PRO A 100 17.33 -2.88 23.12
CA PRO A 100 17.47 -2.07 21.91
C PRO A 100 18.73 -1.19 21.96
N ILE A 101 19.47 -1.15 20.86
CA ILE A 101 20.68 -0.33 20.72
C ILE A 101 20.32 0.97 20.00
N GLN A 102 20.83 2.10 20.50
CA GLN A 102 20.67 3.39 19.84
C GLN A 102 21.88 3.70 18.93
N ASN A 103 21.61 4.08 17.68
CA ASN A 103 22.61 4.52 16.73
C ASN A 103 22.36 5.96 16.26
N ASP A 104 23.33 6.83 16.51
CA ASP A 104 23.27 8.26 16.25
C ASP A 104 24.02 8.60 14.96
N HIS A 105 23.35 9.31 14.05
CA HIS A 105 23.93 9.76 12.79
C HIS A 105 23.37 11.12 12.38
N TRP A 106 24.15 11.86 11.61
CA TRP A 106 23.71 13.14 11.05
C TRP A 106 23.07 12.94 9.68
N VAL A 107 21.91 13.54 9.47
CA VAL A 107 21.21 13.55 8.19
C VAL A 107 21.12 14.99 7.69
N SER A 108 21.46 15.20 6.43
CA SER A 108 21.28 16.50 5.78
C SER A 108 20.13 16.45 4.79
N ARG A 109 19.35 17.52 4.75
CA ARG A 109 18.31 17.73 3.72
C ARG A 109 18.57 19.08 3.06
N ARG A 110 18.76 19.07 1.75
CA ARG A 110 18.83 20.27 0.92
C ARG A 110 17.44 20.65 0.44
N SER A 111 17.06 21.90 0.67
CA SER A 111 15.85 22.53 0.17
C SER A 111 16.23 23.70 -0.75
N PRO A 112 15.59 23.86 -1.93
CA PRO A 112 15.84 25.01 -2.79
C PRO A 112 15.51 26.36 -2.13
N THR A 113 14.54 26.37 -1.20
CA THR A 113 14.03 27.59 -0.56
C THR A 113 14.63 27.86 0.82
N GLU A 114 15.00 26.82 1.57
CA GLU A 114 15.45 26.91 2.97
C GLU A 114 16.95 26.60 3.16
N GLY A 115 17.67 26.30 2.08
CA GLY A 115 19.08 25.91 2.14
C GLY A 115 19.31 24.47 2.61
N THR A 116 20.46 24.20 3.23
CA THR A 116 20.79 22.85 3.74
C THR A 116 20.50 22.80 5.23
N SER A 117 19.59 21.92 5.63
CA SER A 117 19.32 21.59 7.04
C SER A 117 20.12 20.36 7.44
N LEU A 118 20.58 20.32 8.69
CA LEU A 118 21.24 19.19 9.31
C LEU A 118 20.45 18.79 10.56
N SER A 119 20.20 17.51 10.76
CA SER A 119 19.44 16.99 11.89
C SER A 119 20.07 15.72 12.43
N LEU A 120 20.08 15.57 13.74
CA LEU A 120 20.56 14.37 14.41
C LEU A 120 19.45 13.31 14.38
N ALA A 121 19.72 12.19 13.72
CA ALA A 121 18.87 11.01 13.72
C ALA A 121 19.40 10.01 14.74
N ARG A 122 18.49 9.44 15.54
CA ARG A 122 18.81 8.48 16.58
C ARG A 122 17.95 7.24 16.40
N ASN A 123 18.45 6.29 15.61
CA ASN A 123 17.71 5.08 15.27
C ASN A 123 17.80 4.05 16.40
N LEU A 124 16.76 3.24 16.56
CA LEU A 124 16.75 2.08 17.45
C LEU A 124 16.99 0.82 16.59
N LEU A 125 17.90 -0.03 17.03
CA LEU A 125 18.27 -1.31 16.42
C LEU A 125 17.96 -2.47 17.37
#